data_AF-A0A9E4UEY8-F1
#
_entry.id   AF-A0A9E4UEY8-F1
#
_cell.length_a   1.000
_cell.length_b   1.000
_cell.length_c   1.000
_cell.angle_alpha   90.00
_cell.angle_beta   90.00
_cell.angle_gamma   90.00
#
_symmetry.space_group_name_H-M   'P 1'
#
loop_
_entity.id
_entity.type
_entity.pdbx_description
1 polymer ?
#
loop_
_entity_poly.entity_id
_entity_poly.type
_entity_poly.pdbx_seq_one_letter_code
_entity_poly.pdbx_strand_id
1 'polypeptide(L)'
;GLAGYVLYHRFWSLPQADQRVDAPGSYFWILSGFGLVWLGIDDYFQIHEALGVVLEEGFGVTIPLLNNPDDIFVLGYGLVALTMVALFLGELLRSRASFPLLVTGVGFLVISLAVDFFATEGTSLAGVEDPTNLIGTGFILSAYLVKLREVSSELPVESEPALAGRLAA
;
A
#
# COMPACT_ATOMS: atom_id res chain seq x y z
N GLY A 1 -4.23 -4.83 3.52
CA GLY A 1 -5.51 -4.97 4.26
C GLY A 1 -5.32 -5.21 5.74
N LEU A 2 -5.18 -6.48 6.16
CA LEU A 2 -5.20 -6.87 7.57
C LEU A 2 -4.18 -6.12 8.45
N ALA A 3 -2.93 -6.01 8.01
CA ALA A 3 -1.90 -5.29 8.78
C ALA A 3 -2.26 -3.82 9.02
N GLY A 4 -2.83 -3.14 8.02
CA GLY A 4 -3.31 -1.75 8.14
C GLY A 4 -4.47 -1.60 9.12
N TYR A 5 -5.44 -2.53 9.06
CA TYR A 5 -6.54 -2.58 10.02
C TYR A 5 -6.05 -2.79 11.46
N VAL A 6 -5.18 -3.78 11.67
CA VAL A 6 -4.61 -4.08 12.99
C VAL A 6 -3.81 -2.89 13.53
N LEU A 7 -2.99 -2.27 12.69
CA LEU A 7 -2.20 -1.09 13.04
C LEU A 7 -3.09 0.07 13.47
N TYR A 8 -4.14 0.37 12.69
CA TYR A 8 -5.11 1.42 13.03
C TYR A 8 -5.77 1.13 14.39
N HIS A 9 -6.31 -0.07 14.59
CA HIS A 9 -6.95 -0.43 15.84
C HIS A 9 -6.00 -0.36 17.04
N ARG A 10 -4.76 -0.84 16.87
CA ARG A 10 -3.72 -0.79 17.91
C ARG A 10 -3.33 0.63 18.25
N PHE A 11 -3.20 1.51 17.26
CA PHE A 11 -2.88 2.92 17.47
C PHE A 11 -3.96 3.59 18.32
N TRP A 12 -5.23 3.40 17.98
CA TRP A 12 -6.36 3.98 18.72
C TRP A 12 -6.62 3.32 20.08
N SER A 13 -5.89 2.25 20.41
CA SER A 13 -5.87 1.66 21.76
C SER A 13 -4.83 2.31 22.68
N LEU A 14 -3.97 3.21 22.17
CA LEU A 14 -2.98 3.92 22.97
C LEU A 14 -3.65 4.97 23.88
N PRO A 15 -3.12 5.19 25.10
CA PRO A 15 -3.56 6.31 25.93
C PRO A 15 -3.38 7.65 25.20
N GLN A 16 -4.41 8.50 25.24
CA GLN A 16 -4.40 9.84 24.63
C GLN A 16 -4.11 9.82 23.12
N ALA A 17 -4.50 8.76 22.40
CA ALA A 17 -4.24 8.61 20.97
C ALA A 17 -4.70 9.83 20.13
N ASP A 18 -5.79 10.48 20.53
CA ASP A 18 -6.36 11.69 19.90
C ASP A 18 -5.47 12.94 20.05
N GLN A 19 -4.61 12.98 21.06
CA GLN A 19 -3.70 14.10 21.33
C GLN A 19 -2.31 13.90 20.70
N ARG A 20 -2.05 12.72 20.14
CA ARG A 20 -0.74 12.40 19.58
C ARG A 20 -0.54 13.06 18.23
N VAL A 21 0.66 13.58 18.02
CA VAL A 21 1.04 14.25 16.76
C VAL A 21 1.05 13.30 15.55
N ASP A 22 1.15 11.99 15.77
CA ASP A 22 1.18 10.96 14.74
C ASP A 22 -0.19 10.33 14.44
N ALA A 23 -1.27 10.82 15.08
CA ALA A 23 -2.62 10.32 14.89
C ALA A 23 -3.11 10.34 13.43
N PRO A 24 -2.85 11.39 12.63
CA PRO A 24 -3.23 11.37 11.21
C PRO A 24 -2.58 10.21 10.46
N GLY A 25 -1.36 9.81 10.84
CA GLY A 25 -0.62 8.71 10.21
C GLY A 25 -1.35 7.37 10.29
N SER A 26 -2.16 7.13 11.33
CA SER A 26 -2.97 5.91 11.45
C SER A 26 -3.94 5.72 10.27
N TYR A 27 -4.49 6.82 9.74
CA TYR A 27 -5.40 6.81 8.59
C TYR A 27 -4.67 6.43 7.30
N PHE A 28 -3.43 6.87 7.12
CA PHE A 28 -2.62 6.46 5.97
C PHE A 28 -2.52 4.94 5.89
N TRP A 29 -2.17 4.27 6.99
CA TRP A 29 -1.93 2.82 7.00
C TRP A 29 -3.19 2.00 6.75
N ILE A 30 -4.36 2.42 7.25
CA ILE A 30 -5.60 1.71 6.95
C ILE A 30 -6.07 1.99 5.52
N LEU A 31 -6.02 3.25 5.05
CA LEU A 31 -6.47 3.64 3.71
C LEU A 31 -5.58 3.04 2.61
N SER A 32 -4.26 3.12 2.76
CA SER A 32 -3.33 2.42 1.84
C SER A 32 -3.49 0.90 1.97
N GLY A 33 -3.84 0.40 3.15
CA GLY A 33 -4.12 -1.02 3.37
C GLY A 33 -5.34 -1.50 2.58
N PHE A 34 -6.38 -0.68 2.45
CA PHE A 34 -7.52 -0.91 1.58
C PHE A 34 -7.14 -0.74 0.10
N GLY A 35 -6.36 0.28 -0.25
CA GLY A 35 -5.84 0.47 -1.61
C GLY A 35 -5.08 -0.76 -2.12
N LEU A 36 -4.21 -1.35 -1.30
CA LEU A 36 -3.50 -2.59 -1.65
C LEU A 36 -4.43 -3.80 -1.80
N VAL A 37 -5.52 -3.86 -1.03
CA VAL A 37 -6.54 -4.92 -1.21
C VAL A 37 -7.29 -4.71 -2.52
N TRP A 38 -7.65 -3.47 -2.84
CA TRP A 38 -8.26 -3.13 -4.13
C TRP A 38 -7.35 -3.53 -5.29
N LEU A 39 -6.06 -3.16 -5.25
CA LEU A 39 -5.10 -3.56 -6.29
C LEU A 39 -5.02 -5.09 -6.44
N GLY A 40 -4.98 -5.85 -5.35
CA GLY A 40 -4.99 -7.31 -5.43
C GLY A 40 -6.31 -7.91 -5.97
N ILE A 41 -7.45 -7.26 -5.73
CA ILE A 41 -8.74 -7.65 -6.33
C ILE A 41 -8.74 -7.35 -7.82
N ASP A 42 -8.32 -6.14 -8.18
CA ASP A 42 -8.25 -5.66 -9.56
C ASP A 42 -7.32 -6.53 -10.41
N ASP A 43 -6.15 -6.88 -9.90
CA ASP A 43 -5.19 -7.82 -10.51
C ASP A 43 -5.78 -9.23 -10.65
N TYR A 44 -6.35 -9.80 -9.58
CA TYR A 44 -6.91 -11.16 -9.61
C TYR A 44 -8.11 -11.31 -10.57
N PHE A 45 -8.97 -10.30 -10.65
CA PHE A 45 -10.15 -10.31 -11.51
C PHE A 45 -9.91 -9.60 -12.86
N GLN A 46 -8.69 -9.11 -13.11
CA GLN A 46 -8.32 -8.38 -14.32
C GLN A 46 -9.31 -7.25 -14.65
N ILE A 47 -9.71 -6.48 -13.63
CA ILE A 47 -10.76 -5.46 -13.78
C ILE A 47 -10.27 -4.35 -14.71
N HIS A 48 -9.05 -3.86 -14.54
CA HIS A 48 -8.47 -2.84 -15.43
C HIS A 48 -8.32 -3.35 -16.87
N GLU A 49 -7.90 -4.60 -17.09
CA GLU A 49 -7.83 -5.20 -18.44
C GLU A 49 -9.21 -5.24 -19.09
N ALA A 50 -10.25 -5.71 -18.37
CA ALA A 50 -11.62 -5.76 -18.87
C ALA A 50 -12.14 -4.36 -19.24
N LEU A 51 -11.77 -3.34 -18.49
CA LEU A 51 -12.10 -1.95 -18.81
C LEU A 51 -11.30 -1.44 -20.01
N GLY A 52 -10.04 -1.84 -20.17
CA GLY A 52 -9.22 -1.54 -21.35
C GLY A 52 -9.81 -2.09 -22.63
N VAL A 53 -10.23 -3.36 -22.62
CA VAL A 53 -10.93 -4.00 -23.75
C VAL A 53 -12.19 -3.22 -24.12
N VAL A 54 -12.96 -2.75 -23.14
CA VAL A 54 -14.14 -1.89 -23.40
C VAL A 54 -13.74 -0.56 -24.04
N LEU A 55 -12.64 0.06 -23.61
CA LEU A 55 -12.13 1.30 -24.23
C LEU A 55 -11.68 1.07 -25.67
N GLU A 56 -10.92 0.01 -25.91
CA GLU A 56 -10.35 -0.31 -27.20
C GLU A 56 -11.43 -0.79 -28.19
N GLU A 57 -12.12 -1.87 -27.87
CA GLU A 57 -13.08 -2.50 -28.77
C GLU A 57 -14.42 -1.75 -28.82
N GLY A 58 -14.84 -1.18 -27.69
CA GLY A 58 -16.13 -0.50 -27.58
C GLY A 58 -16.10 0.95 -28.09
N PHE A 59 -15.03 1.68 -27.81
CA PHE A 59 -14.92 3.11 -28.13
C PHE A 59 -13.81 3.44 -29.14
N GLY A 60 -12.99 2.47 -29.56
CA GLY A 60 -11.88 2.69 -30.49
C GLY A 60 -10.76 3.54 -29.88
N VAL A 61 -10.64 3.58 -28.56
CA VAL A 61 -9.66 4.42 -27.86
C VAL A 61 -8.29 3.74 -27.94
N THR A 62 -7.32 4.48 -28.47
CA THR A 62 -5.90 4.15 -28.38
C THR A 62 -5.17 5.27 -27.65
N ILE A 63 -4.22 4.92 -26.79
CA ILE A 63 -3.48 5.90 -25.99
C ILE A 63 -2.02 5.92 -26.48
N PRO A 64 -1.55 7.03 -27.08
CA PRO A 64 -0.16 7.13 -27.49
C PRO A 64 0.78 6.95 -26.29
N LEU A 65 1.90 6.26 -26.50
CA LEU A 65 2.98 6.02 -25.53
C LEU A 65 2.70 4.95 -24.46
N LEU A 66 1.49 4.40 -24.40
CA LEU A 66 1.17 3.25 -23.55
C LEU A 66 1.17 1.99 -24.41
N ASN A 67 1.56 0.87 -23.81
CA ASN A 67 1.53 -0.42 -24.47
C ASN A 67 0.07 -0.85 -24.68
N ASN A 68 -0.78 -0.60 -23.68
CA ASN A 68 -2.18 -1.01 -23.71
C ASN A 68 -3.12 0.12 -23.20
N PRO A 69 -4.38 0.20 -23.68
CA PRO A 69 -5.33 1.21 -23.22
C PRO A 69 -5.75 1.10 -21.75
N ASP A 70 -5.66 -0.07 -21.13
CA ASP A 70 -5.92 -0.31 -19.69
C ASP A 70 -4.89 0.33 -18.76
N ASP A 71 -3.66 0.59 -19.23
CA ASP A 71 -2.59 1.27 -18.49
C ASP A 71 -3.07 2.60 -17.86
N ILE A 72 -4.08 3.25 -18.45
CA ILE A 72 -4.69 4.47 -17.90
C ILE A 72 -5.37 4.26 -16.54
N PHE A 73 -5.96 3.08 -16.30
CA PHE A 73 -6.60 2.76 -15.03
C PHE A 73 -5.53 2.55 -13.94
N VAL A 74 -4.44 1.87 -14.29
CA VAL A 74 -3.29 1.67 -13.42
C VAL A 74 -2.64 3.01 -13.06
N LEU A 75 -2.47 3.92 -14.04
CA LEU A 75 -2.04 5.30 -13.80
C LEU A 75 -2.98 6.06 -12.84
N GLY A 76 -4.29 5.86 -13.01
CA GLY A 76 -5.31 6.42 -12.11
C GLY A 76 -5.12 5.95 -10.66
N TYR A 77 -4.88 4.65 -10.45
CA TYR A 77 -4.58 4.12 -9.12
C TYR A 77 -3.28 4.72 -8.56
N GLY A 78 -2.24 4.85 -9.39
CA GLY A 78 -0.98 5.49 -9.04
C GLY A 78 -1.17 6.94 -8.57
N LEU A 79 -2.03 7.71 -9.23
CA LEU A 79 -2.32 9.09 -8.86
C LEU A 79 -3.05 9.18 -7.51
N VAL A 80 -4.00 8.28 -7.24
CA VAL A 80 -4.67 8.18 -5.93
C VAL A 80 -3.66 7.85 -4.84
N ALA A 81 -2.77 6.87 -5.09
CA ALA A 81 -1.70 6.51 -4.16
C ALA A 81 -0.74 7.68 -3.89
N LEU A 82 -0.33 8.41 -4.92
CA LEU A 82 0.53 9.59 -4.78
C LEU A 82 -0.14 10.72 -3.98
N THR A 83 -1.43 10.94 -4.22
CA THR A 83 -2.23 11.91 -3.47
C THR A 83 -2.27 11.54 -1.99
N MET A 84 -2.49 10.25 -1.67
CA MET A 84 -2.41 9.74 -0.30
C MET A 84 -1.04 9.97 0.33
N VAL A 85 0.06 9.68 -0.38
CA VAL A 85 1.41 9.96 0.13
C VAL A 85 1.61 11.45 0.39
N ALA A 86 1.16 12.32 -0.51
CA ALA A 86 1.28 13.77 -0.36
C ALA A 86 0.52 14.30 0.87
N LEU A 87 -0.71 13.83 1.09
CA LEU A 87 -1.53 14.23 2.24
C LEU A 87 -0.91 13.81 3.59
N PHE A 88 -0.23 12.66 3.63
CA PHE A 88 0.34 12.11 4.86
C PHE A 88 1.87 12.19 4.92
N LEU A 89 2.51 12.95 4.04
CA LEU A 89 3.98 12.98 3.89
C LEU A 89 4.68 13.34 5.20
N GLY A 90 4.15 14.32 5.94
CA GLY A 90 4.69 14.72 7.25
C GLY A 90 4.69 13.58 8.28
N GLU A 91 3.67 12.72 8.26
CA GLU A 91 3.57 11.56 9.15
C GLU A 91 4.49 10.42 8.71
N LEU A 92 4.57 10.19 7.41
CA LEU A 92 5.47 9.19 6.83
C LEU A 92 6.92 9.49 7.18
N LEU A 93 7.35 10.75 7.05
CA LEU A 93 8.71 11.18 7.37
C LEU A 93 9.06 11.05 8.86
N ARG A 94 8.07 10.95 9.76
CA ARG A 94 8.31 10.73 11.20
C ARG A 94 8.64 9.27 11.54
N SER A 95 8.17 8.29 10.75
CA SER A 95 8.50 6.87 10.98
C SER A 95 9.83 6.52 10.31
N ARG A 96 10.93 6.73 11.04
CA ARG A 96 12.31 6.58 10.52
C ARG A 96 12.63 5.19 9.99
N ALA A 97 11.98 4.13 10.52
CA ALA A 97 12.23 2.76 10.09
C ALA A 97 11.27 2.32 8.98
N SER A 98 9.99 2.70 9.05
CA SER A 98 9.00 2.28 8.05
C SER A 98 9.09 3.05 6.75
N PHE A 99 9.46 4.34 6.81
CA PHE A 99 9.56 5.20 5.63
C PHE A 99 10.55 4.70 4.58
N PRO A 100 11.83 4.38 4.89
CA PRO A 100 12.76 3.91 3.86
C PRO A 100 12.29 2.59 3.22
N LEU A 101 11.64 1.70 3.99
CA LEU A 101 11.06 0.47 3.45
C LEU A 101 9.92 0.78 2.47
N LEU A 102 9.03 1.70 2.82
CA LEU A 102 7.95 2.14 1.95
C LEU A 102 8.48 2.77 0.65
N VAL A 103 9.45 3.67 0.74
CA VAL A 103 10.09 4.31 -0.43
C VAL A 103 10.77 3.27 -1.31
N THR A 104 11.47 2.31 -0.71
CA THR A 104 12.15 1.25 -1.46
C THR A 104 11.13 0.38 -2.19
N GLY A 105 10.06 -0.03 -1.49
CA GLY A 105 9.00 -0.83 -2.07
C GLY A 105 8.28 -0.14 -3.21
N VAL A 106 7.88 1.12 -3.02
CA VAL A 106 7.28 1.95 -4.07
C VAL A 106 8.24 2.14 -5.24
N GLY A 107 9.54 2.35 -4.99
CA GLY A 107 10.55 2.47 -6.05
C GLY A 107 10.61 1.22 -6.95
N PHE A 108 10.57 0.03 -6.35
CA PHE A 108 10.50 -1.22 -7.11
C PHE A 108 9.19 -1.38 -7.88
N LEU A 109 8.04 -0.99 -7.30
CA LEU A 109 6.76 -1.00 -8.02
C LEU A 109 6.75 -0.02 -9.20
N VAL A 110 7.36 1.17 -9.05
CA VAL A 110 7.51 2.13 -10.15
C VAL A 110 8.38 1.55 -11.27
N ILE A 111 9.43 0.80 -10.93
CA ILE A 111 10.24 0.09 -11.93
C ILE A 111 9.39 -0.98 -12.63
N SER A 112 8.60 -1.76 -11.88
CA SER A 112 7.68 -2.76 -12.45
C SER A 112 6.73 -2.13 -13.45
N LEU A 113 6.04 -1.05 -13.06
CA LEU A 113 5.11 -0.33 -13.94
C LEU A 113 5.80 0.29 -15.16
N ALA A 114 7.03 0.78 -15.01
CA ALA A 114 7.78 1.30 -16.14
C ALA A 114 8.20 0.19 -17.11
N VAL A 115 8.48 -1.03 -16.62
CA VAL A 115 8.73 -2.18 -17.48
C VAL A 115 7.44 -2.56 -18.21
N ASP A 116 6.33 -2.70 -17.49
CA ASP A 116 5.02 -3.03 -18.07
C ASP A 116 4.58 -2.06 -19.18
N PHE A 117 4.66 -0.75 -18.92
CA PHE A 117 4.22 0.27 -19.89
C PHE A 117 5.12 0.45 -21.12
N PHE A 118 6.41 0.11 -21.01
CA PHE A 118 7.40 0.49 -22.04
C PHE A 118 8.24 -0.65 -22.60
N ALA A 119 8.31 -1.80 -21.93
CA ALA A 119 9.07 -2.94 -22.43
C ALA A 119 8.25 -3.67 -23.50
N THR A 120 8.91 -4.08 -24.58
CA THR A 120 8.29 -4.93 -25.59
C THR A 120 8.15 -6.35 -25.04
N GLU A 121 6.98 -6.95 -25.22
CA GLU A 121 6.72 -8.34 -24.85
C GLU A 121 7.76 -9.30 -25.45
N GLY A 122 8.11 -10.35 -24.69
CA GLY A 122 9.09 -11.37 -25.08
C GLY A 122 10.56 -10.94 -24.98
N THR A 123 10.85 -9.71 -24.54
CA THR A 123 12.23 -9.27 -24.27
C THR A 123 12.69 -9.68 -22.86
N SER A 124 14.01 -9.74 -22.64
CA SER A 124 14.56 -9.97 -21.29
C SER A 124 14.22 -8.84 -20.33
N LEU A 125 13.92 -7.63 -20.84
CA LEU A 125 13.50 -6.49 -20.03
C LEU A 125 12.09 -6.71 -19.47
N ALA A 126 11.16 -7.25 -20.25
CA ALA A 126 9.81 -7.59 -19.77
C ALA A 126 9.86 -8.59 -18.59
N GLY A 127 10.80 -9.54 -18.62
CA GLY A 127 11.01 -10.49 -17.52
C GLY A 127 11.50 -9.87 -16.19
N VAL A 128 11.75 -8.56 -16.13
CA VAL A 128 12.11 -7.84 -14.89
C VAL A 128 10.89 -7.39 -14.10
N GLU A 129 9.71 -7.35 -14.73
CA GLU A 129 8.46 -6.91 -14.10
C GLU A 129 8.12 -7.71 -12.84
N ASP A 130 7.81 -9.02 -12.96
CA ASP A 130 7.41 -9.84 -11.81
C ASP A 130 8.40 -9.81 -10.63
N PRO A 131 9.73 -9.96 -10.85
CA PRO A 131 10.67 -9.87 -9.74
C PRO A 131 10.66 -8.51 -9.03
N THR A 132 10.54 -7.41 -9.79
CA THR A 132 10.49 -6.07 -9.19
C THR A 132 9.17 -5.83 -8.46
N ASN A 133 8.05 -6.30 -8.99
CA ASN A 133 6.77 -6.29 -8.30
C ASN A 133 6.85 -7.03 -6.95
N LEU A 134 7.36 -8.27 -6.97
CA LEU A 134 7.47 -9.11 -5.79
C LEU A 134 8.36 -8.49 -4.70
N ILE A 135 9.53 -7.97 -5.09
CA ILE A 135 10.45 -7.28 -4.18
C ILE A 135 9.78 -6.04 -3.60
N GLY A 136 9.12 -5.23 -4.45
CA GLY A 136 8.42 -4.02 -4.04
C GLY A 136 7.34 -4.29 -3.01
N THR A 137 6.50 -5.29 -3.27
CA THR A 137 5.45 -5.76 -2.36
C THR A 137 6.03 -6.27 -1.04
N GLY A 138 7.15 -7.00 -1.07
CA GLY A 138 7.85 -7.46 0.13
C GLY A 138 8.33 -6.31 1.02
N PHE A 139 8.88 -5.25 0.43
CA PHE A 139 9.28 -4.05 1.15
C PHE A 139 8.09 -3.27 1.73
N ILE A 140 6.99 -3.14 0.98
CA ILE A 140 5.77 -2.51 1.49
C ILE A 140 5.23 -3.31 2.68
N LEU A 141 5.11 -4.63 2.56
CA LEU A 141 4.69 -5.47 3.69
C LEU A 141 5.60 -5.29 4.90
N SER A 142 6.92 -5.24 4.68
CA SER A 142 7.90 -5.00 5.74
C SER A 142 7.68 -3.65 6.42
N ALA A 143 7.36 -2.59 5.67
CA ALA A 143 7.03 -1.28 6.23
C ALA A 143 5.80 -1.35 7.17
N TYR A 144 4.76 -2.09 6.78
CA TYR A 144 3.59 -2.33 7.64
C TYR A 144 3.94 -3.08 8.92
N LEU A 145 4.75 -4.14 8.81
CA LEU A 145 5.16 -4.94 9.97
C LEU A 145 6.03 -4.14 10.94
N VAL A 146 6.96 -3.34 10.42
CA VAL A 146 7.78 -2.44 11.24
C VAL A 146 6.92 -1.39 11.93
N LYS A 147 5.99 -0.74 11.22
CA LYS A 147 5.11 0.24 11.86
C LYS A 147 4.19 -0.40 12.91
N LEU A 148 3.67 -1.59 12.63
CA LEU A 148 2.87 -2.34 13.60
C LEU A 148 3.67 -2.65 14.86
N ARG A 149 4.95 -3.02 14.72
CA ARG A 149 5.85 -3.23 15.86
C ARG A 149 6.12 -1.94 16.63
N GLU A 150 6.35 -0.81 15.95
CA GLU A 150 6.50 0.51 16.59
C GLU A 150 5.29 0.81 17.48
N VAL A 151 4.08 0.78 16.91
CA VAL A 151 2.83 1.05 17.63
C VAL A 151 2.61 0.07 18.78
N SER A 152 2.88 -1.23 18.55
CA SER A 152 2.66 -2.26 19.57
C SER A 152 3.62 -2.12 20.75
N SER A 153 4.83 -1.61 20.53
CA SER A 153 5.82 -1.40 21.60
C SER A 153 5.46 -0.27 22.56
N GLU A 154 4.49 0.57 22.19
CA GLU A 154 4.02 1.70 22.99
C GLU A 154 2.76 1.38 23.81
N LEU A 155 2.14 0.22 23.60
CA LEU A 155 0.98 -0.19 24.38
C LEU A 155 1.36 -0.43 25.84
N PRO A 156 0.53 0.01 26.80
CA PRO A 156 0.74 -0.35 28.20
C PRO A 156 0.80 -1.86 28.36
N VAL A 157 1.80 -2.36 29.07
CA VAL A 157 1.81 -3.75 29.52
C VAL A 157 0.69 -3.87 30.54
N GLU A 158 -0.35 -4.67 30.24
CA GLU A 158 -1.35 -5.03 31.25
C GLU A 158 -0.60 -5.65 32.43
N SER A 159 -0.73 -5.04 33.62
CA SER A 159 -0.20 -5.62 34.83
C SER A 159 -1.00 -6.88 35.19
N GLU A 160 -0.33 -7.97 35.57
CA GLU A 160 -0.95 -9.25 35.99
C GLU A 160 -2.25 -9.12 36.83
N PRO A 161 -2.38 -8.21 37.82
CA PRO A 161 -3.62 -8.08 38.60
C PRO A 161 -4.86 -7.67 37.77
N ALA A 162 -4.69 -6.94 36.66
CA ALA A 162 -5.80 -6.55 35.80
C ALA A 162 -6.33 -7.72 34.95
N LEU A 163 -5.44 -8.62 34.53
CA LEU A 163 -5.78 -9.83 33.78
C LEU A 163 -6.52 -10.85 34.66
N ALA A 164 -6.08 -11.01 35.91
CA ALA A 164 -6.72 -11.88 36.89
C ALA A 164 -8.16 -11.44 37.23
N GLY A 165 -8.40 -10.12 37.30
CA GLY A 165 -9.75 -9.57 37.54
C GLY A 165 -10.74 -9.80 36.39
N ARG A 166 -10.26 -9.89 35.14
CA ARG A 166 -11.11 -10.17 33.96
C ARG A 166 -11.40 -11.64 33.74
N LEU A 167 -10.49 -12.53 34.13
CA LEU A 167 -10.72 -13.98 34.07
C LEU A 167 -11.62 -14.48 35.21
N ALA A 168 -11.76 -13.68 36.28
CA ALA A 168 -12.63 -13.96 37.40
C ALA A 168 -14.07 -13.43 37.24
N ALA A 169 -14.36 -12.69 36.15
CA ALA A 169 -15.66 -12.11 35.82
C ALA A 169 -16.31 -12.86 34.64
#